data_AF-A0AAT9SUI3-F1
#
_entry.id   AF-A0AAT9SUI3-F1
#
_cell.length_a   1.000
_cell.length_b   1.000
_cell.length_c   1.000
_cell.angle_alpha   90.00
_cell.angle_beta   90.00
_cell.angle_gamma   90.00
#
_symmetry.space_group_name_H-M   'P 1'
#
loop_
_entity.id
_entity.type
_entity.pdbx_description
1 polymer ?
#
loop_
_entity_poly.entity_id
_entity_poly.type
_entity_poly.pdbx_seq_one_letter_code
_entity_poly.pdbx_strand_id
1 'polypeptide(L)' 'MQTTSQQNQQTAPACDTGAFLSEHLSLLAMNATMARDFLEVGDNAGFRYSLACMIARAKAVAGVVNDLGALADSKGIAR' A
#
# COMPACT_ATOMS: atom_id res chain seq x y z
N MET A 1 -15.54 42.22 21.16
CA MET A 1 -14.59 41.12 21.40
C MET A 1 -14.84 40.07 20.33
N GLN A 2 -13.89 39.90 19.40
CA GLN A 2 -13.96 38.90 18.32
C GLN A 2 -13.31 37.60 18.81
N THR A 3 -14.04 36.48 18.75
CA THR A 3 -13.52 35.15 19.04
C THR A 3 -12.97 34.52 17.75
N THR A 4 -11.65 34.44 17.66
CA THR A 4 -10.96 33.70 16.59
C THR A 4 -11.06 32.21 16.87
N SER A 5 -11.89 31.50 16.11
CA SER A 5 -11.88 30.04 16.07
C SER A 5 -10.60 29.57 15.38
N GLN A 6 -9.58 29.21 16.17
CA GLN A 6 -8.47 28.41 15.67
C GLN A 6 -9.02 27.03 15.29
N GLN A 7 -9.24 26.82 13.98
CA GLN A 7 -9.39 25.50 13.41
C GLN A 7 -8.06 24.77 13.58
N ASN A 8 -8.04 23.87 14.55
CA ASN A 8 -7.06 22.79 14.65
C ASN A 8 -7.19 21.93 13.38
N GLN A 9 -6.46 22.28 12.33
CA GLN A 9 -6.14 21.31 11.27
C GLN A 9 -5.22 20.28 11.89
N GLN A 10 -5.81 19.23 12.47
CA GLN A 10 -5.14 17.96 12.64
C GLN A 10 -4.83 17.44 11.24
N THR A 11 -3.67 17.83 10.70
CA THR A 11 -3.03 17.10 9.62
C THR A 11 -2.82 15.69 10.13
N ALA A 12 -3.65 14.75 9.66
CA ALA A 12 -3.34 13.34 9.75
C ALA A 12 -1.89 13.17 9.27
N PRO A 13 -1.05 12.35 9.94
CA PRO A 13 0.32 12.15 9.51
C PRO A 13 0.29 11.80 8.03
N ALA A 14 0.94 12.62 7.20
CA ALA A 14 1.04 12.37 5.77
C ALA A 14 1.73 11.02 5.63
N CYS A 15 0.95 9.97 5.37
CA CYS A 15 1.49 8.67 5.02
C CYS A 15 2.35 8.88 3.78
N ASP A 16 3.67 8.75 3.93
CA ASP A 16 4.59 8.88 2.82
C ASP A 16 4.26 7.76 1.82
N THR A 17 3.57 8.15 0.77
CA THR A 17 3.05 7.24 -0.24
C THR A 17 4.20 6.52 -0.96
N GLY A 18 5.35 7.19 -1.12
CA GLY A 18 6.54 6.57 -1.70
C GLY A 18 7.12 5.49 -0.79
N ALA A 19 7.24 5.77 0.51
CA ALA A 19 7.67 4.80 1.49
C ALA A 19 6.72 3.60 1.58
N PHE A 20 5.40 3.86 1.59
CA PHE A 20 4.36 2.82 1.59
C PHE A 20 4.47 1.90 0.37
N LEU A 21 4.56 2.46 -0.83
CA LEU A 21 4.67 1.69 -2.07
C LEU A 21 5.95 0.84 -2.08
N SER A 22 7.09 1.42 -1.68
CA SER A 22 8.37 0.73 -1.63
C SER A 22 8.39 -0.44 -0.62
N GLU A 23 7.84 -0.22 0.57
CA GLU A 23 7.73 -1.25 1.61
C GLU A 23 6.84 -2.40 1.14
N HIS A 24 5.65 -2.10 0.60
CA HIS A 24 4.72 -3.13 0.15
C HIS A 24 5.24 -3.93 -1.03
N LEU A 25 5.99 -3.33 -1.96
CA LEU A 25 6.66 -4.03 -3.06
C LEU A 25 7.77 -4.96 -2.54
N SER A 26 8.59 -4.48 -1.60
CA SER A 26 9.66 -5.30 -0.98
C SER A 26 9.09 -6.51 -0.24
N LEU A 27 8.02 -6.32 0.54
CA LEU A 27 7.35 -7.40 1.25
C LEU A 27 6.62 -8.36 0.29
N LEU A 28 6.15 -7.88 -0.86
CA LEU A 28 5.56 -8.74 -1.88
C LEU A 28 6.61 -9.68 -2.48
N ALA A 29 7.81 -9.17 -2.79
CA ALA A 29 8.93 -10.00 -3.24
C ALA A 29 9.34 -11.03 -2.18
N MET A 30 9.42 -10.62 -0.91
CA MET A 30 9.70 -11.54 0.22
C MET A 30 8.68 -12.67 0.31
N ASN A 31 7.38 -12.35 0.23
CA ASN A 31 6.32 -13.38 0.29
C ASN A 31 6.35 -14.31 -0.93
N ALA A 32 6.78 -13.84 -2.10
CA ALA A 32 6.95 -14.69 -3.27
C ALA A 32 8.08 -15.71 -3.07
N THR A 33 9.20 -15.29 -2.48
CA THR A 33 10.30 -16.20 -2.09
C THR A 33 9.81 -17.24 -1.09
N MET A 34 9.12 -16.81 -0.01
CA MET A 34 8.55 -17.74 0.98
C MET A 34 7.56 -18.72 0.36
N ALA A 35 6.69 -18.26 -0.55
CA ALA A 35 5.73 -19.12 -1.23
C ALA A 35 6.44 -20.22 -2.03
N ARG A 36 7.52 -19.88 -2.75
CA ARG A 36 8.35 -20.86 -3.46
C ARG A 36 8.97 -21.86 -2.49
N ASP A 37 9.61 -21.38 -1.43
CA ASP A 37 10.31 -22.23 -0.46
C ASP A 37 9.32 -23.21 0.23
N PHE A 38 8.08 -22.77 0.52
CA PHE A 38 7.03 -23.64 1.03
C PHE A 38 6.57 -24.70 0.02
N LEU A 39 6.49 -24.36 -1.27
CA LEU A 39 6.18 -25.34 -2.32
C LEU A 39 7.29 -26.39 -2.44
N GLU A 40 8.56 -25.99 -2.32
CA GLU A 40 9.72 -26.90 -2.40
C GLU A 40 9.70 -27.94 -1.27
N VAL A 41 9.25 -27.58 -0.07
CA VAL A 41 9.14 -28.50 1.07
C VAL A 41 7.76 -29.15 1.22
N GLY A 42 6.82 -28.89 0.31
CA GLY A 42 5.47 -29.45 0.33
C GLY A 42 4.54 -28.87 1.41
N ASP A 43 4.87 -27.71 1.99
CA ASP A 43 4.03 -27.04 2.99
C ASP A 43 2.92 -26.21 2.31
N ASN A 44 1.77 -26.85 2.12
CA ASN A 44 0.60 -26.20 1.54
C ASN A 44 0.01 -25.09 2.42
N ALA A 45 0.15 -25.18 3.75
CA ALA A 45 -0.41 -24.17 4.65
C ALA A 45 0.43 -22.89 4.58
N GLY A 46 1.75 -23.03 4.65
CA GLY A 46 2.71 -21.93 4.46
C GLY A 46 2.53 -21.25 3.10
N PHE A 47 2.45 -22.03 2.01
CA PHE A 47 2.20 -21.48 0.67
C PHE A 47 0.93 -20.63 0.60
N ARG A 48 -0.20 -21.15 1.10
CA ARG A 48 -1.48 -20.43 1.07
C ARG A 48 -1.45 -19.15 1.89
N TYR A 49 -0.75 -19.17 3.03
CA TYR A 49 -0.52 -17.98 3.83
C TYR A 49 0.28 -16.91 3.06
N SER A 50 1.44 -17.29 2.50
CA SER A 50 2.26 -16.37 1.70
C SER A 50 1.50 -15.80 0.51
N LEU A 51 0.71 -16.62 -0.19
CA LEU A 51 -0.14 -16.19 -1.29
C LEU A 51 -1.21 -15.17 -0.84
N ALA A 52 -1.88 -15.41 0.29
CA ALA A 52 -2.85 -14.46 0.83
C ALA A 52 -2.20 -13.12 1.17
N CYS A 53 -0.99 -13.13 1.76
CA CYS A 53 -0.22 -11.92 2.04
C CYS A 53 0.15 -11.15 0.77
N MET A 54 0.55 -11.85 -0.31
CA MET A 54 0.84 -11.24 -1.61
C MET A 54 -0.40 -10.56 -2.19
N ILE A 55 -1.55 -11.24 -2.20
CA ILE A 55 -2.82 -10.69 -2.72
C ILE A 55 -3.21 -9.41 -1.96
N ALA A 56 -3.13 -9.44 -0.62
CA ALA A 56 -3.46 -8.28 0.21
C ALA A 56 -2.57 -7.07 -0.12
N ARG A 57 -1.27 -7.29 -0.32
CA ARG A 57 -0.31 -6.23 -0.64
C ARG A 57 -0.52 -5.67 -2.04
N ALA A 58 -0.73 -6.54 -3.03
CA ALA A 58 -1.05 -6.11 -4.39
C ALA A 58 -2.30 -5.23 -4.43
N LYS A 59 -3.35 -5.61 -3.67
CA LYS A 59 -4.57 -4.79 -3.54
C LYS A 59 -4.31 -3.44 -2.89
N ALA A 60 -3.49 -3.40 -1.82
CA ALA A 60 -3.16 -2.15 -1.14
C ALA A 60 -2.39 -1.19 -2.06
N VAL A 61 -1.38 -1.70 -2.78
CA VAL A 61 -0.64 -0.93 -3.79
C VAL A 61 -1.55 -0.44 -4.91
N ALA A 62 -2.42 -1.30 -5.43
CA ALA A 62 -3.37 -0.92 -6.48
C ALA A 62 -4.32 0.19 -6.03
N GLY A 63 -4.83 0.13 -4.80
CA GLY A 63 -5.68 1.18 -4.23
C GLY A 63 -4.97 2.54 -4.23
N VAL A 64 -3.75 2.59 -3.68
CA VAL A 64 -2.95 3.82 -3.63
C VAL A 64 -2.62 4.35 -5.03
N VAL A 65 -2.22 3.49 -5.97
CA VAL A 65 -1.91 3.90 -7.35
C VAL A 65 -3.14 4.48 -8.04
N ASN A 66 -4.32 3.87 -7.85
CA ASN A 66 -5.57 4.37 -8.40
C ASN A 66 -5.93 5.74 -7.82
N ASP A 67 -5.77 5.92 -6.51
CA ASP A 67 -6.02 7.21 -5.85
C ASP A 67 -5.08 8.30 -6.38
N LEU A 68 -3.80 7.99 -6.58
CA LEU A 68 -2.84 8.90 -7.19
C LEU A 68 -3.19 9.26 -8.63
N GLY A 69 -3.64 8.28 -9.43
CA GLY A 69 -4.11 8.50 -10.79
C GLY A 69 -5.30 9.46 -10.83
N ALA A 70 -6.32 9.21 -9.99
CA ALA A 70 -7.49 10.07 -9.89
C ALA A 70 -7.15 11.51 -9.44
N LEU A 71 -6.16 11.65 -8.54
CA LEU A 71 -5.66 12.97 -8.13
C LEU A 71 -4.91 13.69 -9.26
N ALA A 72 -4.13 12.97 -10.08
CA ALA A 72 -3.42 13.55 -11.22
C ALA A 72 -4.40 14.04 -12.31
N ASP A 73 -5.43 13.25 -12.60
CA ASP A 73 -6.50 13.60 -13.55
C ASP A 73 -7.29 14.83 -13.06
N SER A 74 -7.64 14.86 -11.78
CA SER A 74 -8.39 15.98 -11.17
C SER A 74 -7.61 17.29 -11.17
N LYS A 75 -6.27 17.23 -11.18
CA LYS A 75 -5.39 18.41 -11.24
C LYS A 75 -5.04 18.83 -12.67
N GLY A 76 -5.52 18.11 -13.68
CA GLY A 76 -5.20 18.37 -15.09
C GLY A 76 -3.71 18.18 -15.43
N ILE A 77 -2.97 17.44 -14.59
CA ILE A 77 -1.53 17.17 -14.78
C ILE A 77 -1.32 16.01 -15.76
N ALA A 78 -2.33 15.16 -15.95
CA ALA A 78 -2.33 14.13 -16.99
C ALA A 78 -2.66 14.73 -18.37
N ARG A 79 -1.68 15.37 -19.00
CA ARG A 79 -1.65 15.61 -20.45
C ARG A 79 -0.24 15.41 -20.99
#